data_AF-A0A562V7C7-F1
#
_entry.id   AF-A0A562V7C7-F1
#
_cell.length_a   1.000
_cell.length_b   1.000
_cell.length_c   1.000
_cell.angle_alpha   90.00
_cell.angle_beta   90.00
_cell.angle_gamma   90.00
#
_symmetry.space_group_name_H-M   'P 1'
#
loop_
_entity.id
_entity.type
_entity.pdbx_description
1 polymer ?
#
loop_
_entity_poly.entity_id
_entity_poly.type
_entity_poly.pdbx_seq_one_letter_code
_entity_poly.pdbx_strand_id
1 'polypeptide(L)'
;MREEWDNQMVICDGLEDYLYERIIDAYKMGMSVIEISRIIGRRADHVHDLLRKAGRIKAIERRGSRSKFSLNRMLAKEFGAISYSFARWCAGWKFDTGSAAHAIRLPHDVTDPDQYVAALRRDFPHYFCKLHDMPPSQLAPLFTEDEHPSVEINWDDERNCYLARVVEYPEIEENGRTITEAFKRMADSYRIKQIDEAITLYENVLETNGKVSAPCLC
;
A
#
# COMPACT_ATOMS: atom_id res chain seq x y z
N MET A 1 -18.22 -19.79 -27.71
CA MET A 1 -18.79 -19.34 -26.43
C MET A 1 -17.65 -19.12 -25.46
N ARG A 2 -17.12 -17.90 -25.41
CA ARG A 2 -16.25 -17.43 -24.33
C ARG A 2 -17.02 -16.30 -23.68
N GLU A 3 -17.32 -16.50 -22.42
CA GLU A 3 -18.12 -15.60 -21.60
C GLU A 3 -17.48 -14.21 -21.59
N GLU A 4 -18.29 -13.25 -22.02
CA GLU A 4 -18.11 -11.83 -21.81
C GLU A 4 -18.04 -11.62 -20.29
N TRP A 5 -16.85 -11.28 -19.80
CA TRP A 5 -16.74 -10.70 -18.47
C TRP A 5 -17.27 -9.28 -18.61
N ASP A 6 -18.59 -9.17 -18.49
CA ASP A 6 -19.28 -7.90 -18.36
C ASP A 6 -18.51 -7.05 -17.35
N ASN A 7 -17.89 -6.00 -17.89
CA ASN A 7 -17.45 -4.82 -17.18
C ASN A 7 -18.69 -4.19 -16.54
N GLN A 8 -19.16 -4.79 -15.45
CA GLN A 8 -20.08 -4.11 -14.56
C GLN A 8 -19.24 -3.16 -13.72
N MET A 9 -18.92 -2.03 -14.35
CA MET A 9 -18.44 -0.83 -13.68
C MET A 9 -19.61 -0.41 -12.78
N VAL A 10 -19.55 -0.83 -11.52
CA VAL A 10 -20.52 -0.41 -10.52
C VAL A 10 -20.18 1.05 -10.22
N ILE A 11 -20.90 1.97 -10.87
CA ILE A 11 -20.90 3.36 -10.45
C ILE A 11 -21.63 3.38 -9.10
N CYS A 12 -20.86 3.48 -8.01
CA CYS A 12 -21.40 3.64 -6.66
C CYS A 12 -21.20 5.09 -6.17
N ASP A 13 -22.28 5.68 -5.65
CA ASP A 13 -22.39 7.07 -5.14
C ASP A 13 -21.67 7.29 -3.79
N GLY A 14 -20.36 7.03 -3.68
CA GLY A 14 -19.64 7.15 -2.39
C GLY A 14 -18.16 7.45 -2.49
N LEU A 15 -17.69 8.41 -1.67
CA LEU A 15 -16.28 8.74 -1.49
C LEU A 15 -15.43 7.54 -1.03
N GLU A 16 -16.03 6.66 -0.20
CA GLU A 16 -15.38 5.43 0.28
C GLU A 16 -15.14 4.43 -0.87
N ASP A 17 -16.07 4.32 -1.82
CA ASP A 17 -15.92 3.45 -2.98
C ASP A 17 -14.85 3.99 -3.92
N TYR A 18 -14.80 5.31 -4.12
CA TYR A 18 -13.72 5.92 -4.90
C TYR A 18 -12.35 5.69 -4.26
N LEU A 19 -12.22 5.83 -2.94
CA LEU A 19 -10.99 5.45 -2.23
C LEU A 19 -10.61 3.97 -2.50
N TYR A 20 -11.58 3.06 -2.53
CA TYR A 20 -11.31 1.65 -2.85
C TYR A 20 -10.84 1.44 -4.29
N GLU A 21 -11.40 2.18 -5.25
CA GLU A 21 -10.91 2.16 -6.64
C GLU A 21 -9.46 2.64 -6.73
N ARG A 22 -9.12 3.73 -6.05
CA ARG A 22 -7.75 4.26 -6.03
C ARG A 22 -6.76 3.30 -5.37
N ILE A 23 -7.15 2.61 -4.30
CA ILE A 23 -6.36 1.51 -3.69
C ILE A 23 -6.10 0.39 -4.71
N ILE A 24 -7.12 0.02 -5.49
CA ILE A 24 -7.00 -1.03 -6.51
C ILE A 24 -6.06 -0.58 -7.63
N ASP A 25 -6.15 0.68 -8.06
CA ASP A 25 -5.30 1.22 -9.13
C ASP A 25 -3.84 1.32 -8.69
N ALA A 26 -3.56 1.82 -7.49
CA ALA A 26 -2.23 1.81 -6.90
C ALA A 26 -1.61 0.40 -6.91
N TYR A 27 -2.39 -0.62 -6.54
CA TYR A 27 -1.94 -2.01 -6.58
C TYR A 27 -1.70 -2.52 -8.01
N LYS A 28 -2.56 -2.18 -8.98
CA LYS A 28 -2.36 -2.54 -10.40
C LYS A 28 -1.07 -1.95 -10.96
N MET A 29 -0.67 -0.77 -10.49
CA MET A 29 0.58 -0.10 -10.87
C MET A 29 1.83 -0.71 -10.24
N GLY A 30 1.67 -1.73 -9.39
CA GLY A 30 2.78 -2.46 -8.79
C GLY A 30 3.19 -1.95 -7.42
N MET A 31 2.37 -1.10 -6.77
CA MET A 31 2.54 -0.82 -5.33
C MET A 31 2.23 -2.05 -4.49
N SER A 32 3.01 -2.26 -3.44
CA SER A 32 2.77 -3.34 -2.49
C SER A 32 1.63 -2.98 -1.54
N VAL A 33 1.05 -4.00 -0.89
CA VAL A 33 0.06 -3.80 0.17
C VAL A 33 0.62 -2.95 1.31
N ILE A 34 1.90 -3.10 1.63
CA ILE A 34 2.55 -2.40 2.74
C ILE A 34 2.77 -0.93 2.38
N GLU A 35 3.16 -0.64 1.14
CA GLU A 35 3.29 0.75 0.68
C GLU A 35 1.95 1.46 0.66
N ILE A 36 0.92 0.85 0.08
CA ILE A 36 -0.44 1.41 0.09
C ILE A 36 -0.90 1.65 1.52
N SER A 37 -0.64 0.70 2.42
CA SER A 37 -0.95 0.80 3.86
C SER A 37 -0.28 2.00 4.52
N ARG A 38 1.00 2.28 4.21
CA ARG A 38 1.73 3.46 4.71
C ARG A 38 1.15 4.75 4.17
N ILE A 39 0.88 4.81 2.87
CA ILE A 39 0.34 6.00 2.19
C ILE A 39 -0.96 6.47 2.84
N ILE A 40 -1.91 5.57 3.07
CA ILE A 40 -3.24 5.94 3.58
C ILE A 40 -3.40 5.83 5.10
N GLY A 41 -2.33 5.46 5.81
CA GLY A 41 -2.35 5.21 7.25
C GLY A 41 -3.39 4.18 7.70
N ARG A 42 -3.64 3.15 6.89
CA ARG A 42 -4.54 2.02 7.24
C ARG A 42 -3.73 0.76 7.43
N ARG A 43 -4.20 -0.15 8.30
CA ARG A 43 -3.50 -1.43 8.55
C ARG A 43 -3.36 -2.27 7.28
N ALA A 44 -2.20 -2.91 7.11
CA ALA A 44 -1.90 -3.74 5.94
C ALA A 44 -2.86 -4.93 5.77
N ASP A 45 -3.38 -5.49 6.87
CA ASP A 45 -4.37 -6.57 6.80
C ASP A 45 -5.70 -6.12 6.19
N HIS A 46 -6.14 -4.89 6.48
CA HIS A 46 -7.33 -4.29 5.91
C HIS A 46 -7.15 -4.08 4.41
N VAL A 47 -6.03 -3.47 3.98
CA VAL A 47 -5.72 -3.24 2.55
C VAL A 47 -5.68 -4.56 1.78
N HIS A 48 -5.03 -5.58 2.34
CA HIS A 48 -5.01 -6.91 1.75
C HIS A 48 -6.41 -7.51 1.60
N ASP A 49 -7.24 -7.43 2.63
CA ASP A 49 -8.59 -8.00 2.60
C ASP A 49 -9.49 -7.27 1.59
N LEU A 50 -9.33 -5.95 1.42
CA LEU A 50 -9.97 -5.18 0.33
C LEU A 50 -9.56 -5.70 -1.04
N LEU A 51 -8.25 -5.78 -1.30
CA LEU A 51 -7.72 -6.24 -2.59
C LEU A 51 -8.11 -7.70 -2.89
N ARG A 52 -8.18 -8.55 -1.87
CA ARG A 52 -8.69 -9.92 -2.00
C ARG A 52 -10.18 -9.94 -2.36
N LYS A 53 -11.02 -9.14 -1.68
CA LYS A 53 -12.46 -9.03 -2.00
C LYS A 53 -12.68 -8.54 -3.43
N ALA A 54 -11.83 -7.64 -3.91
CA ALA A 54 -11.81 -7.15 -5.28
C ALA A 54 -11.21 -8.14 -6.30
N GLY A 55 -10.86 -9.36 -5.90
CA GLY A 55 -10.29 -10.40 -6.77
C GLY A 55 -8.86 -10.12 -7.24
N ARG A 56 -8.16 -9.13 -6.64
CA ARG A 56 -6.78 -8.75 -7.02
C ARG A 56 -5.72 -9.60 -6.33
N ILE A 57 -6.02 -10.13 -5.15
CA ILE A 57 -5.18 -11.08 -4.41
C ILE A 57 -5.93 -12.41 -4.26
N LYS A 58 -5.25 -13.52 -4.56
CA LYS A 58 -5.84 -14.86 -4.42
C LYS A 58 -6.06 -15.22 -2.95
N ALA A 59 -7.11 -15.98 -2.67
CA ALA A 59 -7.33 -16.53 -1.35
C ALA A 59 -6.18 -17.47 -0.95
N ILE A 60 -5.73 -17.36 0.30
CA ILE A 60 -4.69 -18.23 0.85
C ILE A 60 -5.36 -19.54 1.25
N GLU A 61 -4.98 -20.65 0.61
CA GLU A 61 -5.53 -21.97 0.93
C GLU A 61 -5.14 -22.38 2.36
N ARG A 62 -6.15 -22.75 3.16
CA ARG A 62 -5.94 -23.19 4.56
C ARG A 62 -5.19 -24.53 4.66
N ARG A 63 -5.22 -25.36 3.62
CA ARG A 63 -4.56 -26.67 3.59
C ARG A 63 -3.07 -26.51 3.21
N GLY A 64 -2.24 -26.26 4.21
CA GLY A 64 -0.77 -26.12 4.05
C GLY A 64 -0.17 -24.97 4.85
N SER A 65 -1.01 -24.07 5.35
CA SER A 65 -0.62 -22.85 6.09
C SER A 65 -0.06 -23.11 7.51
N ARG A 66 -0.06 -24.36 8.00
CA ARG A 66 0.75 -24.73 9.18
C ARG A 66 2.22 -24.79 8.76
N SER A 67 2.83 -23.61 8.75
CA SER A 67 4.27 -23.30 8.71
C SER A 67 5.18 -24.54 8.65
N LYS A 68 5.61 -24.92 7.44
CA LYS A 68 6.85 -25.69 7.25
C LYS A 68 8.10 -24.79 7.25
N PHE A 69 7.92 -23.47 7.34
CA PHE A 69 8.98 -22.50 7.13
C PHE A 69 9.04 -21.51 8.30
N SER A 70 10.06 -21.65 9.16
CA SER A 70 10.41 -20.66 10.18
C SER A 70 11.09 -19.45 9.53
N LEU A 71 10.48 -18.28 9.66
CA LEU A 71 11.16 -17.02 9.34
C LEU A 71 12.22 -16.72 10.40
N ASN A 72 13.20 -15.90 10.04
CA ASN A 72 14.06 -15.28 11.04
C ASN A 72 13.17 -14.53 12.06
N ARG A 73 13.48 -14.67 13.36
CA ARG A 73 12.72 -14.05 14.47
C ARG A 73 12.55 -12.55 14.31
N MET A 74 13.57 -11.86 13.78
CA MET A 74 13.53 -10.42 13.54
C MET A 74 12.53 -10.08 12.44
N LEU A 75 12.55 -10.78 11.30
CA LEU A 75 11.57 -10.57 10.23
C LEU A 75 10.15 -10.92 10.68
N ALA A 76 9.99 -11.99 11.47
CA ALA A 76 8.69 -12.34 12.05
C ALA A 76 8.13 -11.23 12.96
N LYS A 77 9.02 -10.51 13.67
CA LYS A 77 8.64 -9.36 14.51
C LYS A 77 8.16 -8.18 13.66
N GLU A 78 8.82 -7.89 12.53
CA GLU A 78 8.41 -6.83 11.60
C GLU A 78 7.00 -7.09 11.06
N PHE A 79 6.73 -8.31 10.60
CA PHE A 79 5.39 -8.74 10.19
C PHE A 79 4.35 -8.58 11.30
N GLY A 80 4.70 -9.01 12.52
CA GLY A 80 3.85 -8.85 13.70
C GLY A 80 3.52 -7.40 14.02
N ALA A 81 4.50 -6.48 13.89
CA ALA A 81 4.32 -5.06 14.19
C ALA A 81 3.25 -4.39 13.31
N ILE A 82 3.11 -4.82 12.07
CA ILE A 82 2.11 -4.30 11.11
C ILE A 82 0.85 -5.18 11.00
N SER A 83 0.66 -6.13 11.92
CA SER A 83 -0.46 -7.10 11.91
C SER A 83 -0.61 -7.85 10.58
N TYR A 84 0.51 -8.11 9.90
CA TYR A 84 0.54 -8.70 8.57
C TYR A 84 1.33 -10.00 8.60
N SER A 85 0.91 -11.01 7.84
CA SER A 85 1.59 -12.31 7.84
C SER A 85 2.45 -12.48 6.59
N PHE A 86 3.53 -13.25 6.70
CA PHE A 86 4.37 -13.58 5.56
C PHE A 86 3.59 -14.25 4.42
N ALA A 87 2.63 -15.13 4.73
CA ALA A 87 1.77 -15.73 3.70
C ALA A 87 0.92 -14.68 2.97
N ARG A 88 0.38 -13.68 3.70
CA ARG A 88 -0.34 -12.55 3.09
C ARG A 88 0.60 -11.67 2.25
N TRP A 89 1.82 -11.46 2.71
CA TRP A 89 2.84 -10.74 1.96
C TRP A 89 3.21 -11.44 0.65
N CYS A 90 3.50 -12.74 0.69
CA CYS A 90 3.71 -13.53 -0.51
C CYS A 90 2.52 -13.46 -1.45
N ALA A 91 1.28 -13.63 -0.95
CA ALA A 91 0.09 -13.54 -1.77
C ALA A 91 -0.10 -12.14 -2.40
N GLY A 92 0.20 -11.08 -1.66
CA GLY A 92 0.16 -9.70 -2.16
C GLY A 92 1.17 -9.45 -3.27
N TRP A 93 2.36 -10.05 -3.19
CA TRP A 93 3.37 -10.03 -4.27
C TRP A 93 3.19 -11.10 -5.34
N LYS A 94 2.18 -11.98 -5.20
CA LYS A 94 1.94 -13.15 -6.06
C LYS A 94 3.10 -14.16 -6.07
N PHE A 95 3.84 -14.24 -4.97
CA PHE A 95 4.93 -15.17 -4.76
C PHE A 95 4.44 -16.54 -4.26
N ASP A 96 5.16 -17.59 -4.65
CA ASP A 96 5.10 -18.86 -3.95
C ASP A 96 5.75 -18.73 -2.57
N THR A 97 5.06 -19.22 -1.54
CA THR A 97 5.53 -19.05 -0.15
C THR A 97 6.80 -19.85 0.13
N GLY A 98 6.97 -21.03 -0.48
CA GLY A 98 8.15 -21.87 -0.28
C GLY A 98 9.39 -21.26 -0.93
N SER A 99 9.26 -20.81 -2.16
CA SER A 99 10.31 -20.12 -2.93
C SER A 99 10.75 -18.84 -2.25
N ALA A 100 9.80 -18.00 -1.81
CA ALA A 100 10.11 -16.77 -1.09
C ALA A 100 10.82 -17.05 0.26
N ALA A 101 10.35 -18.04 1.02
CA ALA A 101 10.97 -18.42 2.28
C ALA A 101 12.39 -18.96 2.09
N HIS A 102 12.64 -19.70 1.00
CA HIS A 102 13.98 -20.18 0.66
C HIS A 102 14.89 -19.02 0.26
N ALA A 103 14.45 -18.17 -0.68
CA ALA A 103 15.21 -17.04 -1.17
C ALA A 103 15.67 -16.11 -0.04
N ILE A 104 14.75 -15.73 0.86
CA ILE A 104 15.01 -14.81 2.00
C ILE A 104 15.95 -15.42 3.07
N ARG A 105 16.24 -16.72 3.03
CA ARG A 105 17.20 -17.36 3.96
C ARG A 105 18.61 -17.45 3.43
N LEU A 106 18.78 -17.40 2.11
CA LEU A 106 20.10 -17.48 1.49
C LEU A 106 20.83 -16.14 1.68
N PRO A 107 22.17 -16.09 1.58
CA PRO A 107 22.87 -14.83 1.44
C PRO A 107 22.33 -14.08 0.21
N HIS A 108 22.07 -12.78 0.36
CA HIS A 108 21.53 -11.95 -0.71
C HIS A 108 22.62 -11.02 -1.27
N ASP A 109 22.57 -10.78 -2.58
CA ASP A 109 23.24 -9.62 -3.17
C ASP A 109 22.43 -8.36 -2.83
N VAL A 110 23.11 -7.34 -2.33
CA VAL A 110 22.51 -6.03 -2.02
C VAL A 110 22.31 -5.20 -3.29
N THR A 111 23.14 -5.42 -4.30
CA THR A 111 23.25 -4.62 -5.53
C THR A 111 22.28 -5.10 -6.60
N ASP A 112 22.19 -6.42 -6.80
CA ASP A 112 21.27 -7.05 -7.76
C ASP A 112 20.45 -8.17 -7.08
N PRO A 113 19.52 -7.81 -6.18
CA PRO A 113 18.70 -8.79 -5.47
C PRO A 113 17.68 -9.45 -6.39
N ASP A 114 17.39 -10.74 -6.14
CA ASP A 114 16.24 -11.39 -6.75
C ASP A 114 14.92 -10.69 -6.37
N GLN A 115 13.84 -11.01 -7.07
CA GLN A 115 12.54 -10.37 -6.86
C GLN A 115 12.00 -10.46 -5.42
N TYR A 116 12.33 -11.53 -4.67
CA TYR A 116 11.84 -11.74 -3.30
C TYR A 116 12.59 -10.80 -2.35
N VAL A 117 13.91 -10.70 -2.54
CA VAL A 117 14.79 -9.84 -1.77
C VAL A 117 14.53 -8.37 -2.11
N ALA A 118 14.32 -8.04 -3.39
CA ALA A 118 13.95 -6.70 -3.83
C ALA A 118 12.62 -6.23 -3.21
N ALA A 119 11.60 -7.10 -3.20
CA ALA A 119 10.34 -6.83 -2.53
C ALA A 119 10.51 -6.66 -1.00
N LEU A 120 11.35 -7.48 -0.37
CA LEU A 120 11.64 -7.39 1.06
C LEU A 120 12.35 -6.06 1.41
N ARG A 121 13.34 -5.67 0.59
CA ARG A 121 14.06 -4.40 0.71
C ARG A 121 13.11 -3.20 0.62
N ARG A 122 12.15 -3.27 -0.30
CA ARG A 122 11.14 -2.23 -0.53
C ARG A 122 10.12 -2.13 0.61
N ASP A 123 9.60 -3.26 1.06
CA ASP A 123 8.56 -3.28 2.08
C ASP A 123 9.10 -3.15 3.50
N PHE A 124 10.32 -3.60 3.78
CA PHE A 124 10.93 -3.57 5.11
C PHE A 124 12.35 -3.01 5.06
N PRO A 125 12.53 -1.74 4.62
CA PRO A 125 13.85 -1.17 4.40
C PRO A 125 14.70 -1.14 5.68
N HIS A 126 14.10 -0.82 6.84
CA HIS A 126 14.82 -0.82 8.12
C HIS A 126 15.33 -2.21 8.53
N TYR A 127 14.52 -3.25 8.31
CA TYR A 127 14.95 -4.63 8.54
C TYR A 127 16.08 -5.01 7.59
N PHE A 128 15.93 -4.66 6.31
CA PHE A 128 16.92 -4.94 5.29
C PHE A 128 18.27 -4.27 5.61
N CYS A 129 18.26 -2.99 5.96
CA CYS A 129 19.46 -2.27 6.40
C CYS A 129 20.13 -2.96 7.59
N LYS A 130 19.37 -3.35 8.63
CA LYS A 130 19.91 -4.04 9.80
C LYS A 130 20.49 -5.41 9.47
N LEU A 131 19.86 -6.16 8.56
CA LEU A 131 20.34 -7.47 8.16
C LEU A 131 21.68 -7.39 7.43
N HIS A 132 21.92 -6.30 6.71
CA HIS A 132 23.10 -6.09 5.87
C HIS A 132 24.10 -5.08 6.45
N ASP A 133 23.97 -4.71 7.73
CA ASP A 133 24.80 -3.70 8.41
C ASP A 133 24.92 -2.36 7.65
N MET A 134 23.84 -1.96 6.98
CA MET A 134 23.75 -0.70 6.24
C MET A 134 23.12 0.40 7.10
N PRO A 135 23.54 1.68 6.93
CA PRO A 135 22.85 2.79 7.57
C PRO A 135 21.42 2.94 7.01
N PRO A 136 20.41 3.23 7.86
CA PRO A 136 19.02 3.42 7.41
C PRO A 136 18.83 4.50 6.33
N SER A 137 19.69 5.53 6.34
CA SER A 137 19.67 6.61 5.36
C SER A 137 19.94 6.16 3.91
N GLN A 138 20.50 4.97 3.71
CA GLN A 138 20.69 4.40 2.37
C GLN A 138 19.41 3.84 1.75
N LEU A 139 18.40 3.52 2.57
CA LEU A 139 17.11 2.99 2.13
C LEU A 139 15.98 3.74 2.83
N ALA A 140 15.61 4.89 2.29
CA ALA A 140 14.34 5.50 2.64
C ALA A 140 13.20 4.71 1.96
N PRO A 141 12.10 4.41 2.68
CA PRO A 141 10.90 3.96 1.99
C PRO A 141 10.46 5.05 1.00
N LEU A 142 9.93 4.65 -0.15
CA LEU A 142 9.40 5.61 -1.12
C LEU A 142 8.24 6.42 -0.54
N PHE A 143 7.51 5.80 0.38
CA PHE A 143 6.39 6.39 1.11
C PHE A 143 6.61 6.21 2.60
N THR A 144 6.73 7.31 3.33
CA THR A 144 6.71 7.33 4.79
C THR A 144 5.28 7.35 5.29
N GLU A 145 5.03 6.84 6.50
CA GLU A 145 3.78 7.15 7.19
C GLU A 145 3.74 8.66 7.40
N ASP A 146 2.68 9.30 6.90
CA ASP A 146 2.55 10.76 6.91
C ASP A 146 2.44 11.28 8.35
N GLU A 147 2.95 12.49 8.59
CA GLU A 147 2.64 13.22 9.80
C GLU A 147 1.14 13.55 9.75
N HIS A 148 0.38 13.17 10.78
CA HIS A 148 -1.06 13.36 10.79
C HIS A 148 -1.39 14.84 10.52
N PRO A 149 -2.21 15.16 9.49
CA PRO A 149 -2.46 16.54 9.12
C PRO A 149 -3.24 17.27 10.21
N SER A 150 -3.11 18.59 10.24
CA SER A 150 -3.92 19.43 11.11
C SER A 150 -5.33 19.56 10.53
N VAL A 151 -6.35 19.42 11.37
CA VAL A 151 -7.75 19.42 10.94
C VAL A 151 -8.53 20.50 11.68
N GLU A 152 -9.24 21.32 10.92
CA GLU A 152 -10.23 22.27 11.45
C GLU A 152 -11.64 21.69 11.27
N ILE A 153 -12.45 21.71 12.32
CA ILE A 153 -13.86 21.29 12.26
C ILE A 153 -14.73 22.39 12.85
N ASN A 154 -15.63 22.93 12.03
CA ASN A 154 -16.53 24.01 12.41
C ASN A 154 -17.98 23.64 12.07
N TRP A 155 -18.92 24.22 12.80
CA TRP A 155 -20.34 24.15 12.45
C TRP A 155 -20.68 25.30 11.50
N ASP A 156 -21.37 24.99 10.39
CA ASP A 156 -21.88 25.95 9.43
C ASP A 156 -23.40 26.10 9.62
N ASP A 157 -23.81 27.27 10.12
CA ASP A 157 -25.21 27.59 10.40
C ASP A 157 -26.07 27.70 9.12
N GLU A 158 -25.48 28.12 8.00
CA GLU A 158 -26.22 28.27 6.73
C GLU A 158 -26.53 26.91 6.12
N ARG A 159 -25.55 26.00 6.16
CA ARG A 159 -25.67 24.64 5.62
C ARG A 159 -26.22 23.64 6.64
N ASN A 160 -26.34 24.03 7.90
CA ASN A 160 -26.80 23.21 9.02
C ASN A 160 -26.02 21.87 9.09
N CYS A 161 -24.69 21.97 9.01
CA CYS A 161 -23.79 20.81 8.99
C CYS A 161 -22.43 21.14 9.62
N TYR A 162 -21.66 20.10 9.93
CA TYR A 162 -20.25 20.24 10.27
C TYR A 162 -19.41 20.27 8.99
N LEU A 163 -18.47 21.20 8.92
CA LEU A 163 -17.43 21.27 7.90
C LEU A 163 -16.10 20.83 8.52
N ALA A 164 -15.42 19.88 7.89
CA ALA A 164 -14.09 19.43 8.25
C ALA A 164 -13.13 19.76 7.11
N ARG A 165 -12.01 20.43 7.43
CA ARG A 165 -11.00 20.88 6.47
C ARG A 165 -9.60 20.50 6.92
N VAL A 166 -8.75 20.10 5.98
CA VAL A 166 -7.32 19.89 6.21
C VAL A 166 -6.59 21.24 6.10
N VAL A 167 -5.81 21.63 7.10
CA VAL A 167 -5.14 22.95 7.12
C VAL A 167 -4.08 23.05 6.03
N GLU A 168 -3.31 21.99 5.84
CA GLU A 168 -2.24 21.91 4.84
C GLU A 168 -2.78 21.79 3.41
N TYR A 169 -4.04 21.34 3.27
CA TYR A 169 -4.74 21.14 2.00
C TYR A 169 -6.16 21.70 2.07
N PRO A 170 -6.33 23.04 2.05
CA PRO A 170 -7.63 23.68 2.24
C PRO A 170 -8.68 23.31 1.18
N GLU A 171 -8.25 22.81 0.02
CA GLU A 171 -9.12 22.26 -1.02
C GLU A 171 -9.84 20.97 -0.60
N ILE A 172 -9.34 20.27 0.44
CA ILE A 172 -10.01 19.13 1.04
C ILE A 172 -10.93 19.64 2.15
N GLU A 173 -12.16 19.95 1.77
CA GLU A 173 -13.26 20.29 2.68
C GLU A 173 -14.44 19.34 2.45
N GLU A 174 -14.89 18.69 3.50
CA GLU A 174 -16.06 17.82 3.46
C GLU A 174 -17.08 18.21 4.53
N ASN A 175 -18.33 17.85 4.30
CA ASN A 175 -19.42 18.12 5.22
C ASN A 175 -20.09 16.85 5.73
N GLY A 176 -20.74 16.96 6.89
CA GLY A 176 -21.53 15.89 7.48
C GLY A 176 -22.54 16.42 8.49
N ARG A 177 -23.63 15.68 8.71
CA ARG A 177 -24.63 16.03 9.73
C ARG A 177 -24.10 15.85 11.15
N THR A 178 -23.00 15.12 11.29
CA THR A 178 -22.28 14.92 12.54
C THR A 178 -20.79 15.18 12.34
N ILE A 179 -20.08 15.51 13.42
CA ILE A 179 -18.61 15.64 13.43
C ILE A 179 -17.96 14.38 12.87
N THR A 180 -18.44 13.20 13.27
CA THR A 180 -17.91 11.91 12.82
C THR A 180 -18.06 11.72 11.32
N GLU A 181 -19.20 12.10 10.74
CA GLU A 181 -19.44 12.00 9.31
C GLU A 181 -18.54 12.95 8.52
N ALA A 182 -18.48 14.22 8.93
CA ALA A 182 -17.62 15.22 8.31
C ALA A 182 -16.14 14.81 8.35
N PHE A 183 -15.68 14.36 9.52
CA PHE A 183 -14.31 13.88 9.71
C PHE A 183 -14.02 12.63 8.89
N LYS A 184 -14.92 11.63 8.86
CA LYS A 184 -14.72 10.41 8.07
C LYS A 184 -14.57 10.74 6.59
N ARG A 185 -15.46 11.59 6.06
CA ARG A 185 -15.43 12.00 4.66
C ARG A 185 -14.15 12.77 4.35
N MET A 186 -13.82 13.79 5.14
CA MET A 186 -12.56 14.53 4.97
C MET A 186 -11.34 13.59 4.98
N ALA A 187 -11.28 12.65 5.92
CA ALA A 187 -10.19 11.70 6.02
C ALA A 187 -10.11 10.76 4.81
N ASP A 188 -11.24 10.37 4.21
CA ASP A 188 -11.23 9.57 2.99
C ASP A 188 -10.80 10.40 1.77
N SER A 189 -11.26 11.66 1.64
CA SER A 189 -10.79 12.60 0.59
C SER A 189 -9.28 12.87 0.69
N TYR A 190 -8.77 13.04 1.90
CA TYR A 190 -7.33 13.20 2.13
C TYR A 190 -6.52 11.96 1.73
N ARG A 191 -6.99 10.75 2.07
CA ARG A 191 -6.35 9.49 1.66
C ARG A 191 -6.37 9.30 0.14
N ILE A 192 -7.45 9.70 -0.52
CA ILE A 192 -7.53 9.68 -2.00
C ILE A 192 -6.41 10.55 -2.58
N LYS A 193 -6.27 11.78 -2.08
CA LYS A 193 -5.21 12.69 -2.51
C LYS A 193 -3.81 12.07 -2.29
N GLN A 194 -3.56 11.47 -1.13
CA GLN A 194 -2.29 10.80 -0.83
C GLN A 194 -2.00 9.65 -1.81
N ILE A 195 -3.00 8.83 -2.15
CA ILE A 195 -2.85 7.77 -3.16
C ILE A 195 -2.58 8.36 -4.54
N ASP A 196 -3.27 9.42 -4.93
CA ASP A 196 -3.10 10.05 -6.25
C ASP A 196 -1.69 10.60 -6.42
N GLU A 197 -1.19 11.31 -5.42
CA GLU A 197 0.19 11.81 -5.39
C GLU A 197 1.19 10.66 -5.44
N ALA A 198 0.94 9.58 -4.69
CA ALA A 198 1.78 8.40 -4.71
C ALA A 198 1.81 7.72 -6.08
N ILE A 199 0.66 7.62 -6.74
CA ILE A 199 0.49 7.04 -8.08
C ILE A 199 1.31 7.84 -9.10
N THR A 200 1.18 9.16 -9.09
CA THR A 200 1.96 10.04 -9.97
C THR A 200 3.47 9.92 -9.71
N LEU A 201 3.89 9.86 -8.44
CA LEU A 201 5.31 9.64 -8.11
C LEU A 201 5.80 8.30 -8.67
N TYR A 202 4.98 7.25 -8.55
CA TYR A 202 5.31 5.91 -9.03
C TYR A 202 5.51 5.86 -10.55
N GLU A 203 4.64 6.53 -11.31
CA GLU A 203 4.78 6.66 -12.77
C GLU A 203 6.08 7.35 -13.16
N ASN A 204 6.40 8.47 -12.51
CA ASN A 204 7.62 9.22 -12.77
C ASN A 204 8.88 8.39 -12.49
N VAL A 205 8.89 7.59 -11.42
CA VAL A 205 10.01 6.69 -11.10
C VAL A 205 10.14 5.58 -12.15
N LEU A 206 9.04 4.98 -12.58
CA LEU A 206 9.04 3.93 -13.60
C LEU A 206 9.54 4.47 -14.95
N GLU A 207 9.08 5.65 -15.37
CA GLU A 207 9.56 6.29 -16.60
C GLU A 207 11.05 6.62 -16.56
N THR A 208 11.53 7.12 -15.41
CA THR A 208 12.94 7.48 -15.25
C THR A 208 13.83 6.24 -15.32
N ASN A 209 13.45 5.15 -14.65
CA ASN A 209 14.17 3.89 -14.70
C ASN A 209 14.10 3.21 -16.08
N GLY A 210 12.98 3.34 -16.79
CA GLY A 210 12.83 2.87 -18.16
C GLY A 210 13.72 3.63 -19.16
N LYS A 211 13.91 4.94 -18.98
CA LYS A 211 14.79 5.78 -19.81
C LYS A 211 16.28 5.50 -19.56
N VAL A 212 16.67 5.19 -18.32
CA VAL A 212 18.06 4.82 -17.97
C VAL A 212 18.44 3.42 -18.48
N SER A 213 17.45 2.54 -18.70
CA SER A 213 17.65 1.17 -19.18
C SER A 213 17.72 1.04 -20.71
N ALA A 214 17.41 2.11 -21.45
CA ALA A 214 17.61 2.14 -22.90
C ALA A 214 19.08 2.51 -23.18
N PRO A 215 19.92 1.59 -23.70
CA PRO A 215 21.24 2.00 -24.16
C PRO A 215 21.01 2.98 -25.31
N CYS A 216 21.55 4.20 -25.17
CA CYS A 216 21.82 5.05 -26.31
C CYS A 216 22.67 4.24 -27.30
N LEU A 217 22.02 3.66 -28.30
CA LEU A 217 22.67 3.10 -29.47
C LEU A 217 23.21 4.29 -30.26
N CYS A 218 24.50 4.59 -30.05
CA CYS A 218 25.33 5.33 -30.97
C CYS A 218 26.18 4.34 -31.76
#